data_AF-A0A5K0WQS3-F1
#
_entry.id   AF-A0A5K0WQS3-F1
#
_cell.length_a   1.000
_cell.length_b   1.000
_cell.length_c   1.000
_cell.angle_alpha   90.00
_cell.angle_beta   90.00
_cell.angle_gamma   90.00
#
_symmetry.space_group_name_H-M   'P 1'
#
loop_
_entity.id
_entity.type
_entity.pdbx_description
1 polymer ?
#
loop_
_entity_poly.entity_id
_entity_poly.type
_entity_poly.pdbx_seq_one_letter_code
_entity_poly.pdbx_strand_id
1 'polypeptide(L)' 'GKKRRDTVCIVLVDDSCEEPKIRMNKVVRANLRVRLGDVVSVHQCPDVKYGKRVHILPIDDTIEGVTGNLFDAYLK' A
#
# COMPACT_ATOMS: atom_id res chain seq x y z
N GLY A 1 8.23 8.26 -3.58
CA GLY A 1 9.11 7.06 -3.52
C GLY A 1 10.07 6.99 -4.69
N LYS A 2 10.83 5.88 -4.86
CA LYS A 2 11.76 5.74 -6.01
C LYS A 2 10.99 5.62 -7.33
N LYS A 3 11.62 6.00 -8.44
CA LYS A 3 10.97 6.02 -9.78
C LYS A 3 9.63 6.79 -9.83
N ARG A 4 9.52 7.89 -9.06
CA ARG A 4 8.31 8.75 -8.98
C ARG A 4 7.04 7.95 -8.60
N ARG A 5 7.19 6.94 -7.74
CA ARG A 5 6.07 6.14 -7.21
C ARG A 5 5.69 6.63 -5.83
N ASP A 6 4.41 6.91 -5.62
CA ASP A 6 3.87 7.35 -4.34
C ASP A 6 2.75 6.40 -3.88
N THR A 7 2.48 6.37 -2.58
CA THR A 7 1.47 5.49 -1.97
C THR A 7 0.91 6.19 -0.74
N VAL A 8 -0.41 6.18 -0.60
CA VAL A 8 -1.11 6.74 0.56
C VAL A 8 -1.27 5.65 1.62
N CYS A 9 -0.98 5.99 2.87
CA CYS A 9 -1.07 5.08 4.02
C CYS A 9 -1.70 5.80 5.22
N ILE A 10 -2.23 5.03 6.17
CA ILE A 10 -2.63 5.52 7.49
C ILE A 10 -1.42 5.38 8.42
N VAL A 11 -1.12 6.43 9.17
CA VAL A 11 -0.01 6.46 10.15
C VAL A 11 -0.55 6.13 11.53
N LEU A 12 0.15 5.25 12.25
CA LEU A 12 -0.14 4.86 13.62
C LEU A 12 1.10 5.11 14.49
N VAL A 13 0.89 5.43 15.76
CA VAL A 13 1.96 5.61 16.75
C VAL A 13 2.46 4.23 17.20
N ASP A 14 3.77 4.08 17.28
CA ASP A 14 4.44 2.87 17.78
C ASP A 14 5.66 3.27 18.60
N ASP A 15 5.56 3.14 19.93
CA ASP A 15 6.61 3.51 20.88
C ASP A 15 7.86 2.61 20.76
N SER A 16 7.75 1.46 20.10
CA SER A 16 8.89 0.56 19.84
C SER A 16 9.66 0.91 18.56
N CYS A 17 9.19 1.91 17.80
CA CYS A 17 9.85 2.38 16.59
C CYS A 17 10.87 3.46 16.91
N GLU A 18 12.10 3.29 16.44
CA GLU A 18 13.12 4.33 16.58
C GLU A 18 12.73 5.59 15.79
N GLU A 19 12.99 6.76 16.37
CA GLU A 19 12.62 8.07 15.81
C GLU A 19 13.03 8.30 14.33
N PRO A 20 14.22 7.90 13.83
CA PRO A 20 14.59 8.10 12.43
C PRO A 20 14.02 7.03 11.49
N LYS A 21 13.20 6.08 11.98
CA LYS A 21 12.71 4.95 11.20
C LYS A 21 11.19 4.99 11.06
N ILE A 22 10.70 4.35 10.01
CA ILE A 22 9.28 4.09 9.79
C ILE A 22 9.07 2.60 9.52
N ARG A 23 8.11 1.99 10.22
CA ARG A 23 7.68 0.62 9.94
C ARG A 23 6.63 0.63 8.84
N MET A 24 6.83 -0.19 7.82
CA MET A 24 5.87 -0.42 6.75
C MET A 24 5.93 -1.87 6.29
N ASN A 25 4.81 -2.42 5.82
CA ASN A 25 4.74 -3.81 5.38
C ASN A 25 5.45 -4.01 4.01
N LYS A 26 5.55 -5.27 3.57
CA LYS A 26 6.18 -5.62 2.29
C LYS A 26 5.45 -5.02 1.08
N VAL A 27 4.12 -4.91 1.14
CA VAL A 27 3.28 -4.42 0.03
C VAL A 27 3.55 -2.94 -0.24
N VAL A 28 3.57 -2.10 0.80
CA VAL A 28 3.86 -0.66 0.67
C VAL A 28 5.26 -0.45 0.11
N ARG A 29 6.27 -1.21 0.56
CA ARG A 29 7.64 -1.12 0.01
C ARG A 29 7.69 -1.49 -1.47
N ALA A 30 6.96 -2.53 -1.88
CA ALA A 30 6.89 -2.94 -3.28
C ALA A 30 6.26 -1.85 -4.15
N ASN A 31 5.16 -1.23 -3.70
CA ASN A 31 4.50 -0.13 -4.40
C ASN A 31 5.41 1.09 -4.59
N LEU A 32 6.18 1.45 -3.56
CA LEU A 32 7.14 2.57 -3.58
C LEU A 32 8.49 2.22 -4.26
N ARG A 33 8.71 0.94 -4.57
CA ARG A 33 9.97 0.39 -5.11
C ARG A 33 11.19 0.66 -4.23
N VAL A 34 11.04 0.47 -2.92
CA VAL A 34 12.09 0.67 -1.91
C VAL A 34 12.44 -0.63 -1.19
N ARG A 35 13.61 -0.66 -0.55
CA ARG A 35 14.12 -1.76 0.29
C ARG A 35 14.26 -1.30 1.74
N LEU A 36 14.58 -2.23 2.64
CA LEU A 36 14.92 -1.87 4.02
C LEU A 36 16.17 -0.98 4.04
N GLY A 37 16.14 0.08 4.86
CA GLY A 37 17.22 1.06 4.95
C GLY A 37 17.18 2.17 3.88
N ASP A 38 16.31 2.08 2.88
CA ASP A 38 16.10 3.20 1.95
C ASP A 38 15.39 4.37 2.65
N VAL A 39 15.78 5.59 2.26
CA VAL A 39 15.14 6.83 2.72
C VAL A 39 13.89 7.11 1.90
N VAL A 40 12.82 7.52 2.58
CA VAL A 40 11.53 7.92 1.99
C VAL A 40 11.10 9.29 2.53
N SER A 41 10.36 10.04 1.73
CA SER A 41 9.69 11.27 2.18
C SER A 41 8.25 10.96 2.60
N VAL A 42 7.82 11.58 3.70
CA VAL A 42 6.46 11.45 4.24
C VAL A 42 5.82 12.83 4.24
N HIS A 43 4.60 12.92 3.74
CA HIS A 43 3.83 14.16 3.67
C HIS A 43 2.44 13.93 4.24
N GLN A 44 1.94 14.89 5.01
CA GLN A 44 0.55 14.86 5.45
C GLN A 44 -0.37 15.03 4.24
N CYS A 45 -1.46 14.27 4.21
CA CYS A 45 -2.48 14.34 3.17
C CYS A 45 -3.86 14.48 3.84
N PRO A 46 -4.25 15.69 4.28
CA PRO A 46 -5.52 15.92 4.95
C PRO A 46 -6.72 15.84 3.98
N ASP A 47 -6.50 16.10 2.69
CA ASP A 47 -7.56 16.22 1.68
C ASP A 47 -7.87 14.90 0.95
N VAL A 48 -7.86 13.77 1.66
CA VAL A 48 -8.22 12.47 1.08
C VAL A 48 -9.72 12.40 0.87
N LYS A 49 -10.14 12.50 -0.40
CA LYS A 49 -11.56 12.45 -0.79
C LYS A 49 -12.05 11.01 -0.89
N TYR A 50 -13.30 10.79 -0.53
CA TYR A 50 -13.98 9.51 -0.77
C TYR A 50 -14.06 9.23 -2.28
N GLY A 51 -13.63 8.04 -2.68
CA GLY A 51 -13.78 7.55 -4.05
C GLY A 51 -15.24 7.20 -4.34
N LYS A 52 -15.74 7.58 -5.51
CA LYS A 52 -17.10 7.19 -5.96
C LYS A 52 -17.15 5.78 -6.55
N ARG A 53 -16.08 5.39 -7.27
CA ARG A 53 -15.94 4.09 -7.93
C ARG A 53 -14.47 3.78 -8.10
N VAL A 54 -14.08 2.54 -7.87
CA VAL A 54 -12.73 2.02 -8.10
C VAL A 54 -12.80 0.82 -9.04
N HIS A 55 -11.78 0.66 -9.87
CA HIS A 55 -11.64 -0.48 -10.77
C HIS A 55 -10.43 -1.29 -10.33
N ILE A 56 -10.65 -2.53 -9.93
CA ILE A 56 -9.64 -3.44 -9.39
C ILE A 56 -9.64 -4.68 -10.28
N LEU A 57 -8.46 -5.04 -10.77
CA LEU A 57 -8.25 -6.28 -11.52
C LEU A 57 -7.27 -7.15 -10.75
N PRO A 58 -7.46 -8.47 -10.76
CA PRO A 58 -6.45 -9.39 -10.26
C PRO A 58 -5.18 -9.33 -11.11
N ILE A 59 -4.09 -9.85 -10.56
CA ILE A 59 -2.86 -10.08 -11.32
C ILE A 59 -2.95 -11.49 -11.91
N ASP A 60 -2.63 -11.63 -13.19
CA ASP A 60 -2.79 -12.87 -13.96
C ASP A 60 -2.15 -14.09 -13.27
N ASP A 61 -0.99 -13.92 -12.64
CA ASP A 61 -0.25 -14.98 -11.95
C ASP A 61 -0.82 -15.37 -10.57
N THR A 62 -1.78 -14.60 -10.05
CA THR A 62 -2.39 -14.82 -8.71
C THR A 62 -3.78 -15.46 -8.76
N ILE A 63 -4.34 -15.70 -9.95
CA ILE A 63 -5.69 -16.24 -10.14
C ILE A 63 -5.72 -17.69 -10.61
N GLU A 64 -4.56 -18.29 -10.86
CA GLU A 64 -4.49 -19.71 -11.24
C GLU A 64 -5.08 -20.59 -10.12
N GLY A 65 -6.12 -21.36 -10.47
CA GLY A 65 -6.80 -22.28 -9.55
C GLY A 65 -7.87 -21.63 -8.66
N VAL A 66 -8.08 -20.31 -8.73
CA VAL A 66 -9.17 -19.63 -8.01
C VAL A 66 -10.45 -19.75 -8.83
N THR A 67 -11.51 -20.28 -8.21
CA THR A 67 -12.83 -20.43 -8.83
C THR A 67 -13.87 -19.59 -8.08
N GLY A 68 -14.91 -19.13 -8.79
CA GLY A 68 -15.98 -18.31 -8.22
C GLY A 68 -15.78 -16.80 -8.38
N ASN A 69 -16.63 -16.00 -7.70
CA ASN A 69 -16.60 -14.56 -7.81
C ASN A 69 -15.58 -13.93 -6.85
N LEU A 70 -14.44 -13.50 -7.39
CA LEU A 70 -13.37 -12.80 -6.66
C LEU A 70 -13.86 -11.52 -5.97
N PHE A 71 -14.84 -10.83 -6.56
CA PHE A 71 -15.38 -9.60 -5.97
C PHE A 71 -16.07 -9.88 -4.65
N ASP A 72 -16.96 -10.88 -4.60
CA ASP A 72 -17.69 -11.22 -3.37
C ASP A 72 -16.75 -11.73 -2.26
N ALA A 73 -15.65 -12.40 -2.64
CA ALA A 73 -14.69 -12.96 -1.69
C ALA A 73 -13.75 -11.91 -1.06
N TYR A 74 -13.37 -10.86 -1.80
CA TYR A 74 -12.30 -9.94 -1.39
C TYR A 74 -12.71 -8.48 -1.25
N LEU A 75 -13.84 -8.06 -1.83
CA LEU A 75 -14.20 -6.63 -1.98
C LEU A 75 -15.61 -6.28 -1.49
N LYS A 76 -16.39 -7.25 -1.01
CA LYS A 76 -17.76 -7.03 -0.50
C LYS A 76 -17.79 -6.59 0.96
#